data_AF-A0A812MNE6-F1
#
_entry.id   AF-A0A812MNE6-F1
#
_cell.length_a   1.000
_cell.length_b   1.000
_cell.length_c   1.000
_cell.angle_alpha   90.00
_cell.angle_beta   90.00
_cell.angle_gamma   90.00
#
_symmetry.space_group_name_H-M   'P 1'
#
loop_
_entity.id
_entity.type
_entity.pdbx_description
1 polymer ?
#
loop_
_entity_poly.entity_id
_entity_poly.type
_entity_poly.pdbx_seq_one_letter_code
_entity_poly.pdbx_strand_id
1 'polypeptide(L)'
;MDSGPLTYQWRCKMCADFIGYQADVVVMDCWPGGTPERKSEITEARKHEWDGWVLIIARTDRGHDVVESAKAAGLLSLAPAESMEVLTTQPHQARRAGSNFIRRTAHAQLSQPLTALDPAAAARVARWALDKSFMDEVLRTGKPAPEAPEAAAELRALLGSEPWAE
;
A
#
# COMPACT_ATOMS: atom_id res chain seq x y z
N MET A 1 11.45 16.52 19.97
CA MET A 1 12.35 16.07 18.89
C MET A 1 11.95 16.85 17.66
N ASP A 2 12.82 17.76 17.25
CA ASP A 2 12.66 18.54 16.03
C ASP A 2 13.07 17.63 14.86
N SER A 3 12.11 16.86 14.34
CA SER A 3 12.36 16.06 13.14
C SER A 3 12.40 17.04 11.97
N GLY A 4 13.61 17.51 11.62
CA GLY A 4 13.85 18.22 10.36
C GLY A 4 13.16 17.50 9.19
N PRO A 5 12.85 18.20 8.09
CA PRO A 5 11.96 17.67 7.05
C PRO A 5 12.44 16.27 6.66
N LEU A 6 11.56 15.27 6.86
CA LEU A 6 11.83 13.90 6.43
C LEU A 6 12.14 13.97 4.92
N THR A 7 13.42 13.95 4.57
CA THR A 7 13.90 13.99 3.19
C THR A 7 13.71 12.60 2.60
N TYR A 8 12.46 12.27 2.32
CA TYR A 8 12.14 11.07 1.56
C TYR A 8 12.87 11.13 0.23
N GLN A 9 13.59 10.07 -0.11
CA GLN A 9 14.23 9.93 -1.41
C GLN A 9 13.18 10.09 -2.52
N TRP A 10 13.52 10.77 -3.62
CA TRP A 10 12.58 11.03 -4.72
C TRP A 10 11.92 9.74 -5.23
N ARG A 11 12.68 8.65 -5.34
CA ARG A 11 12.18 7.31 -5.71
C ARG A 11 11.01 6.83 -4.85
N CYS A 12 10.95 7.26 -3.57
CA CYS A 12 9.83 6.94 -2.71
C CYS A 12 8.55 7.56 -3.30
N LYS A 13 8.55 8.81 -3.73
CA LYS A 13 7.35 9.44 -4.32
C LYS A 13 6.84 8.73 -5.59
N MET A 14 7.68 7.90 -6.22
CA MET A 14 7.37 7.07 -7.39
C MET A 14 7.06 5.61 -7.08
N CYS A 15 7.11 5.17 -5.82
CA CYS A 15 6.83 3.79 -5.44
C CYS A 15 5.33 3.49 -5.66
N ALA A 16 5.06 2.44 -6.45
CA ALA A 16 3.71 1.94 -6.71
C ALA A 16 3.20 1.01 -5.59
N ASP A 17 4.12 0.44 -4.81
CA ASP A 17 3.80 -0.37 -3.65
C ASP A 17 3.71 0.50 -2.38
N PHE A 18 2.59 0.37 -1.67
CA PHE A 18 2.30 1.14 -0.46
C PHE A 18 1.78 0.29 0.70
N ILE A 19 1.47 -0.99 0.44
CA ILE A 19 0.99 -1.96 1.43
C ILE A 19 1.69 -3.32 1.29
N GLY A 20 2.86 -3.37 0.67
CA GLY A 20 3.66 -4.59 0.52
C GLY A 20 2.97 -5.65 -0.32
N TYR A 21 2.57 -5.32 -1.55
CA TYR A 21 1.80 -6.22 -2.41
C TYR A 21 2.47 -7.57 -2.70
N GLN A 22 3.79 -7.60 -2.70
CA GLN A 22 4.58 -8.79 -3.03
C GLN A 22 5.02 -9.60 -1.81
N ALA A 23 4.68 -9.15 -0.60
CA ALA A 23 5.07 -9.84 0.62
C ALA A 23 4.10 -10.99 0.96
N ASP A 24 4.63 -12.09 1.50
CA ASP A 24 3.81 -13.16 2.08
C ASP A 24 3.01 -12.64 3.30
N VAL A 25 3.69 -11.85 4.15
CA VAL A 25 3.13 -11.20 5.34
C VAL A 25 3.52 -9.74 5.34
N VAL A 26 2.55 -8.86 5.55
CA VAL A 26 2.76 -7.42 5.74
C VAL A 26 2.39 -7.07 7.18
N VAL A 27 3.24 -6.29 7.83
CA VAL A 27 2.99 -5.72 9.15
C VAL A 27 3.08 -4.20 9.03
N MET A 28 2.10 -3.49 9.55
CA MET A 28 2.06 -2.03 9.48
C MET A 28 1.43 -1.43 10.74
N ASP A 29 1.75 -0.17 11.00
CA ASP A 29 1.12 0.56 12.10
C ASP A 29 -0.39 0.66 11.88
N CYS A 30 -1.15 0.49 12.95
CA CYS A 30 -2.62 0.53 12.95
C CYS A 30 -3.18 1.84 13.55
N TRP A 31 -2.36 2.88 13.67
CA TRP A 31 -2.78 4.13 14.31
C TRP A 31 -3.64 4.96 13.34
N PRO A 32 -4.87 5.35 13.73
CA PRO A 32 -5.67 6.32 12.99
C PRO A 32 -4.85 7.57 12.63
N GLY A 33 -4.82 7.90 11.34
CA GLY A 33 -4.09 9.05 10.82
C GLY A 33 -2.59 8.83 10.55
N GLY A 34 -2.04 7.66 10.88
CA GLY A 34 -0.65 7.29 10.60
C GLY A 34 0.37 7.84 11.60
N THR A 35 -0.11 8.34 12.74
CA THR A 35 0.72 8.84 13.83
C THR A 35 0.05 8.46 15.14
N PRO A 36 0.77 7.88 16.11
CA PRO A 36 0.20 7.59 17.42
C PRO A 36 -0.09 8.90 18.16
N GLU A 37 -1.16 8.93 18.94
CA GLU A 37 -1.37 10.05 19.86
C GLU A 37 -0.25 10.13 20.89
N ARG A 38 0.18 11.35 21.23
CA ARG A 38 1.16 11.55 22.30
C ARG A 38 0.60 10.98 23.60
N LYS A 39 1.43 10.28 24.36
CA LYS A 39 1.02 9.64 25.63
C LYS A 39 0.36 10.61 26.62
N SER A 40 0.75 11.89 26.59
CA SER A 40 0.16 12.96 27.42
C SER A 40 -1.18 13.50 26.92
N GLU A 41 -1.56 13.17 25.69
CA GLU A 41 -2.73 13.71 24.98
C GLU A 41 -3.71 12.59 24.59
N ILE A 42 -3.41 11.34 24.96
CA ILE A 42 -4.17 10.18 24.52
C ILE A 42 -5.55 10.12 25.16
N THR A 43 -6.56 9.94 24.31
CA THR A 43 -7.94 9.74 24.76
C THR A 43 -8.16 8.30 25.24
N GLU A 44 -9.14 8.06 26.13
CA GLU A 44 -9.50 6.68 26.53
C GLU A 44 -9.90 5.82 25.32
N ALA A 45 -10.53 6.42 24.30
CA ALA A 45 -10.86 5.74 23.05
C ALA A 45 -9.64 5.26 22.26
N ARG A 46 -8.47 5.90 22.42
CA ARG A 46 -7.24 5.61 21.66
C ARG A 46 -6.14 4.97 22.50
N LYS A 47 -6.34 4.80 23.80
CA LYS A 47 -5.37 4.24 24.78
C LYS A 47 -4.75 2.92 24.34
N HIS A 48 -5.54 2.09 23.65
CA HIS A 48 -5.11 0.82 23.09
C HIS A 48 -3.93 0.94 22.10
N GLU A 49 -3.72 2.08 21.46
CA GLU A 49 -2.61 2.29 20.50
C GLU A 49 -1.21 2.08 21.10
N TRP A 50 -1.08 2.20 22.43
CA TRP A 50 0.17 2.00 23.15
C TRP A 50 0.39 0.58 23.65
N ASP A 51 -0.59 -0.31 23.47
CA ASP A 51 -0.45 -1.73 23.82
C ASP A 51 0.36 -2.52 22.76
N GLY A 52 0.84 -1.83 21.71
CA GLY A 52 1.75 -2.40 20.70
C GLY A 52 1.05 -3.12 19.55
N TRP A 53 -0.16 -2.67 19.17
CA TRP A 53 -0.91 -3.26 18.08
C TRP A 53 -0.33 -2.90 16.71
N VAL A 54 -0.48 -3.84 15.78
CA VAL A 54 -0.13 -3.70 14.37
C VAL A 54 -1.24 -4.33 13.52
N LEU A 55 -1.40 -3.85 12.30
CA LEU A 55 -2.19 -4.53 11.28
C LEU A 55 -1.32 -5.57 10.59
N ILE A 56 -1.83 -6.80 10.49
CA ILE A 56 -1.17 -7.90 9.80
C ILE A 56 -2.03 -8.30 8.58
N ILE A 57 -1.39 -8.36 7.41
CA ILE A 57 -2.01 -8.88 6.19
C ILE A 57 -1.22 -10.11 5.74
N ALA A 58 -1.83 -11.29 5.81
CA ALA A 58 -1.31 -12.50 5.18
C ALA A 58 -1.85 -12.61 3.75
N ARG A 59 -0.97 -12.57 2.75
CA ARG A 59 -1.36 -12.55 1.33
C ARG A 59 -1.36 -13.92 0.67
N THR A 60 -0.41 -14.75 1.09
CA THR A 60 -0.19 -16.09 0.54
C THR A 60 -0.53 -17.14 1.59
N ASP A 61 -0.79 -18.37 1.15
CA ASP A 61 -1.03 -19.49 2.05
C ASP A 61 0.17 -19.68 3.01
N ARG A 62 1.40 -19.52 2.49
CA ARG A 62 2.62 -19.50 3.31
C ARG A 62 2.60 -18.40 4.37
N GLY A 63 2.20 -17.18 4.01
CA GLY A 63 2.10 -16.07 4.96
C GLY A 63 1.05 -16.34 6.04
N HIS A 64 -0.08 -16.92 5.65
CA HIS A 64 -1.13 -17.32 6.58
C HIS A 64 -0.62 -18.38 7.57
N ASP A 65 0.08 -19.41 7.08
CA ASP A 65 0.66 -20.47 7.92
C ASP A 65 1.67 -19.92 8.93
N VAL A 66 2.48 -18.93 8.53
CA VAL A 66 3.42 -18.24 9.44
C VAL A 66 2.68 -17.52 10.55
N VAL A 67 1.61 -16.78 10.23
CA VAL A 67 0.82 -16.03 11.21
C VAL A 67 0.09 -16.96 12.18
N GLU A 68 -0.56 -18.01 11.68
CA GLU A 68 -1.24 -18.98 12.55
C GLU A 68 -0.26 -19.79 13.40
N SER A 69 0.93 -20.12 12.89
CA SER A 69 1.98 -20.77 13.69
C SER A 69 2.45 -19.88 14.84
N ALA A 70 2.64 -18.59 14.60
CA ALA A 70 3.05 -17.64 15.63
C ALA A 70 1.96 -17.47 16.72
N LYS A 71 0.69 -17.45 16.32
CA LYS A 71 -0.45 -17.47 17.24
C LYS A 71 -0.51 -18.76 18.05
N ALA A 72 -0.37 -19.92 17.42
CA ALA A 72 -0.38 -21.22 18.10
C ALA A 72 0.77 -21.37 19.10
N ALA A 73 1.93 -20.76 18.81
CA ALA A 73 3.07 -20.69 19.71
C ALA A 73 2.92 -19.66 20.85
N GLY A 74 1.82 -18.90 20.90
CA GLY A 74 1.58 -17.87 21.92
C GLY A 74 2.41 -16.60 21.74
N LEU A 75 2.99 -16.38 20.56
CA LEU A 75 3.81 -15.20 20.25
C LEU A 75 2.96 -13.99 19.84
N LEU A 76 1.74 -14.23 19.34
CA LEU A 76 0.80 -13.21 18.86
C LEU A 76 -0.60 -13.46 19.39
N SER A 77 -1.32 -12.38 19.69
CA SER A 77 -2.78 -12.37 19.84
C SER A 77 -3.38 -11.69 18.61
N LEU A 78 -4.39 -12.31 18.00
CA LEU A 78 -5.03 -11.78 16.80
C LEU A 78 -6.48 -11.42 17.08
N ALA A 79 -6.90 -10.27 16.57
CA ALA A 79 -8.29 -9.86 16.49
C ALA A 79 -8.63 -9.57 15.02
N PRO A 80 -9.87 -9.81 14.57
CA PRO A 80 -10.31 -9.39 13.24
C PRO A 80 -10.15 -7.88 13.08
N ALA A 81 -9.64 -7.45 11.92
CA ALA A 81 -9.55 -6.06 11.51
C ALA A 81 -10.38 -5.88 10.23
N GLU A 82 -11.05 -4.74 10.11
CA GLU A 82 -11.78 -4.41 8.89
C GLU A 82 -10.81 -4.01 7.79
N SER A 83 -11.02 -4.50 6.56
CA SER A 83 -10.08 -4.30 5.45
C SER A 83 -9.84 -2.82 5.13
N MET A 84 -10.81 -1.96 5.42
CA MET A 84 -10.73 -0.51 5.18
C MET A 84 -9.92 0.26 6.21
N GLU A 85 -9.59 -0.33 7.37
CA GLU A 85 -8.79 0.32 8.40
C GLU A 85 -7.41 0.72 7.86
N VAL A 86 -6.84 -0.04 6.93
CA VAL A 86 -5.56 0.28 6.30
C VAL A 86 -5.54 1.68 5.66
N LEU A 87 -6.67 2.13 5.10
CA LEU A 87 -6.76 3.44 4.44
C LEU A 87 -6.81 4.60 5.44
N THR A 88 -7.38 4.36 6.62
CA THR A 88 -7.52 5.37 7.68
C THR A 88 -6.30 5.39 8.59
N THR A 89 -5.63 4.25 8.76
CA THR A 89 -4.41 4.14 9.56
C THR A 89 -3.19 4.61 8.81
N GLN A 90 -3.11 4.45 7.48
CA GLN A 90 -1.96 4.94 6.69
C GLN A 90 -2.39 5.83 5.51
N PRO A 91 -3.10 6.96 5.77
CA PRO A 91 -3.73 7.76 4.71
C PRO A 91 -2.72 8.41 3.76
N HIS A 92 -1.50 8.68 4.24
CA HIS A 92 -0.44 9.24 3.42
C HIS A 92 0.12 8.23 2.41
N GLN A 93 0.18 6.94 2.76
CA GLN A 93 0.58 5.88 1.84
C GLN A 93 -0.50 5.63 0.79
N ALA A 94 -1.78 5.65 1.18
CA ALA A 94 -2.91 5.57 0.24
C ALA A 94 -2.91 6.72 -0.78
N ARG A 95 -2.75 7.98 -0.32
CA ARG A 95 -2.65 9.15 -1.23
C ARG A 95 -1.43 9.06 -2.16
N ARG A 96 -0.31 8.53 -1.65
CA ARG A 96 0.92 8.37 -2.43
C ARG A 96 0.78 7.31 -3.51
N ALA A 97 0.24 6.15 -3.19
CA ALA A 97 -0.13 5.12 -4.16
C ALA A 97 -0.95 5.73 -5.29
N GLY A 98 -1.81 6.66 -4.91
CA GLY A 98 -2.71 7.26 -5.85
C GLY A 98 -2.23 8.29 -6.81
N SER A 99 -1.31 9.11 -6.32
CA SER A 99 -0.60 10.06 -7.16
C SER A 99 0.43 9.37 -8.05
N ASN A 100 0.68 8.06 -7.89
CA ASN A 100 1.70 7.34 -8.62
C ASN A 100 1.46 7.37 -10.14
N PHE A 101 0.23 7.12 -10.59
CA PHE A 101 -0.12 7.16 -12.01
C PHE A 101 0.24 8.51 -12.64
N ILE A 102 -0.29 9.61 -12.09
CA ILE A 102 -0.04 10.97 -12.59
C ILE A 102 1.45 11.32 -12.56
N ARG A 103 2.16 10.97 -11.47
CA ARG A 103 3.60 11.21 -11.36
C ARG A 103 4.38 10.47 -12.44
N ARG A 104 4.02 9.23 -12.74
CA ARG A 104 4.68 8.43 -13.77
C ARG A 104 4.41 8.99 -15.17
N THR A 105 3.16 9.37 -15.47
CA THR A 105 2.82 10.01 -16.75
C THR A 105 3.59 11.32 -16.94
N ALA A 106 3.68 12.16 -15.91
CA ALA A 106 4.46 13.39 -15.96
C ALA A 106 5.96 13.11 -16.20
N HIS A 107 6.52 12.09 -15.55
CA HIS A 107 7.91 11.69 -15.76
C HIS A 107 8.18 11.18 -17.18
N ALA A 108 7.27 10.38 -17.74
CA ALA A 108 7.35 9.92 -19.13
C ALA A 108 7.34 11.12 -20.10
N GLN A 109 6.41 12.05 -19.92
CA GLN A 109 6.29 13.26 -20.75
C GLN A 109 7.53 14.16 -20.68
N LEU A 110 8.21 14.20 -19.53
CA LEU A 110 9.41 15.01 -19.31
C LEU A 110 10.71 14.26 -19.62
N SER A 111 10.65 13.07 -20.21
CA SER A 111 11.82 12.21 -20.50
C SER A 111 12.69 11.97 -19.26
N GLN A 112 12.07 11.96 -18.08
CA GLN A 112 12.74 11.69 -16.82
C GLN A 112 12.81 10.18 -16.60
N PRO A 113 13.85 9.67 -15.91
CA PRO A 113 13.97 8.25 -15.62
C PRO A 113 12.73 7.71 -14.90
N LEU A 114 12.20 6.60 -15.44
CA LEU A 114 11.14 5.82 -14.83
C LEU A 114 11.66 4.44 -14.54
N THR A 115 11.43 3.96 -13.32
CA THR A 115 11.59 2.53 -13.03
C THR A 115 10.54 1.79 -13.84
N ALA A 116 10.98 0.84 -14.68
CA ALA A 116 10.09 -0.11 -15.33
C ALA A 116 9.25 -0.80 -14.25
N LEU A 117 7.93 -0.71 -14.40
CA LEU A 117 7.01 -1.49 -13.57
C LEU A 117 6.52 -2.64 -14.41
N ASP A 118 6.27 -3.77 -13.76
CA ASP A 118 5.40 -4.80 -14.30
C ASP A 118 4.11 -4.14 -14.83
N PRO A 119 3.74 -4.33 -16.11
CA PRO A 119 2.51 -3.78 -16.68
C PRO A 119 1.27 -4.08 -15.86
N ALA A 120 1.20 -5.24 -15.21
CA ALA A 120 0.09 -5.57 -14.32
C ALA A 120 0.10 -4.71 -13.05
N ALA A 121 1.28 -4.47 -12.44
CA ALA A 121 1.41 -3.53 -11.33
C ALA A 121 1.03 -2.10 -11.72
N ALA A 122 1.42 -1.66 -12.91
CA ALA A 122 1.06 -0.33 -13.41
C ALA A 122 -0.45 -0.22 -13.69
N ALA A 123 -1.08 -1.26 -14.23
CA ALA A 123 -2.53 -1.33 -14.46
C ALA A 123 -3.33 -1.27 -13.16
N ARG A 124 -2.87 -1.95 -12.09
CA ARG A 124 -3.48 -1.87 -10.76
C ARG A 124 -3.46 -0.44 -10.19
N VAL A 125 -2.33 0.26 -10.35
CA VAL A 125 -2.18 1.66 -9.92
C VAL A 125 -3.07 2.61 -10.73
N ALA A 126 -3.14 2.42 -12.05
CA ALA A 126 -4.02 3.21 -12.90
C ALA A 126 -5.49 2.97 -12.56
N ARG A 127 -5.87 1.70 -12.31
CA ARG A 127 -7.22 1.35 -11.88
C ARG A 127 -7.57 1.99 -10.54
N TRP A 128 -6.66 2.03 -9.57
CA TRP A 128 -6.89 2.79 -8.33
C TRP A 128 -7.17 4.27 -8.59
N ALA A 129 -6.42 4.89 -9.50
CA ALA A 129 -6.58 6.32 -9.79
C ALA A 129 -7.94 6.61 -10.43
N LEU A 130 -8.52 5.62 -11.09
CA LEU A 130 -9.80 5.70 -11.80
C LEU A 130 -10.97 5.13 -10.98
N ASP A 131 -10.72 4.21 -10.05
CA ASP A 131 -11.70 3.41 -9.32
C ASP A 131 -11.18 2.98 -7.93
N LYS A 132 -11.78 3.55 -6.88
CA LYS A 132 -11.41 3.27 -5.49
C LYS A 132 -11.91 1.90 -5.00
N SER A 133 -12.95 1.34 -5.62
CA SER A 133 -13.54 0.05 -5.21
C SER A 133 -12.61 -1.14 -5.46
N PHE A 134 -11.69 -1.01 -6.42
CA PHE A 134 -10.62 -1.97 -6.67
C PHE A 134 -9.75 -2.24 -5.43
N MET A 135 -9.48 -1.21 -4.62
CA MET A 135 -8.70 -1.40 -3.40
C MET A 135 -9.48 -2.10 -2.31
N ASP A 136 -10.78 -1.86 -2.22
CA ASP A 136 -11.64 -2.54 -1.26
C ASP A 136 -11.57 -4.06 -1.51
N GLU A 137 -11.57 -4.47 -2.77
CA GLU A 137 -11.39 -5.88 -3.14
C GLU A 137 -10.00 -6.42 -2.80
N VAL A 138 -8.93 -5.68 -3.11
CA VAL A 138 -7.56 -6.12 -2.83
C VAL A 138 -7.26 -6.17 -1.33
N LEU A 139 -7.81 -5.24 -0.55
CA LEU A 139 -7.72 -5.24 0.92
C LEU A 139 -8.56 -6.36 1.52
N ARG A 140 -9.77 -6.60 1.00
CA ARG A 140 -10.65 -7.69 1.48
C ARG A 140 -10.09 -9.08 1.19
N THR A 141 -9.51 -9.27 0.02
CA THR A 141 -9.06 -10.61 -0.42
C THR A 141 -7.59 -10.88 -0.08
N GLY A 142 -6.80 -9.85 0.24
CA GLY A 142 -5.36 -9.93 0.40
C GLY A 142 -4.59 -10.25 -0.89
N LYS A 143 -5.31 -10.60 -1.96
CA LYS A 143 -4.78 -11.00 -3.26
C LYS A 143 -4.84 -9.81 -4.21
N PRO A 144 -3.84 -9.63 -5.10
CA PRO A 144 -4.05 -8.75 -6.24
C PRO A 144 -5.28 -9.27 -7.01
N ALA A 145 -6.25 -8.39 -7.27
CA ALA A 145 -7.38 -8.76 -8.11
C ALA A 145 -6.83 -9.34 -9.45
N PRO A 146 -7.50 -10.35 -10.04
CA PRO A 146 -7.03 -10.97 -11.27
C PRO A 146 -6.72 -9.89 -12.30
N GLU A 147 -5.63 -10.06 -13.04
CA GLU A 147 -5.24 -9.12 -14.09
C GLU A 147 -6.48 -8.82 -14.94
N ALA A 148 -6.93 -7.56 -14.94
CA ALA A 148 -7.92 -7.10 -15.88
C ALA A 148 -7.14 -6.71 -17.15
N PRO A 149 -7.04 -7.58 -18.17
CA PRO A 149 -6.25 -7.30 -19.37
C PRO A 149 -6.66 -5.99 -20.06
N GLU A 150 -7.91 -5.56 -19.90
CA GLU A 150 -8.40 -4.26 -20.38
C GLU A 150 -7.71 -3.07 -19.72
N ALA A 151 -7.50 -3.09 -18.40
CA ALA A 151 -6.83 -1.98 -17.70
C ALA A 151 -5.34 -1.86 -18.10
N ALA A 152 -4.69 -2.99 -18.39
CA ALA A 152 -3.33 -3.01 -18.92
C ALA A 152 -3.26 -2.49 -20.37
N ALA A 153 -4.27 -2.78 -21.19
CA ALA A 153 -4.39 -2.27 -22.56
C ALA A 153 -4.67 -0.75 -22.58
N GLU A 154 -5.60 -0.27 -21.77
CA GLU A 154 -5.90 1.16 -21.61
C GLU A 154 -4.68 1.92 -21.12
N LEU A 155 -3.94 1.36 -20.16
CA LEU A 155 -2.72 1.97 -19.64
C LEU A 155 -1.62 2.06 -20.71
N ARG A 156 -1.41 1.01 -21.51
CA ARG A 156 -0.47 1.03 -22.63
C ARG A 156 -0.89 2.06 -23.70
N ALA A 157 -2.18 2.19 -23.95
CA ALA A 157 -2.71 3.21 -24.86
C ALA A 157 -2.49 4.63 -24.31
N LEU A 158 -2.64 4.84 -22.99
CA LEU A 158 -2.48 6.16 -22.36
C LEU A 158 -1.01 6.57 -22.19
N LEU A 159 -0.12 5.62 -21.97
CA LEU A 159 1.32 5.86 -21.81
C LEU A 159 2.06 5.97 -23.16
N GLY A 160 1.38 5.67 -24.28
CA GLY A 160 2.01 5.54 -25.59
C GLY A 160 2.86 4.27 -25.70
N SER A 161 3.13 3.82 -26.92
CA SER A 161 4.05 2.70 -27.19
C SER A 161 5.37 2.91 -26.44
N GLU A 162 5.85 1.87 -25.75
CA GLU A 162 7.10 1.80 -24.99
C GLU A 162 8.19 2.70 -25.60
N PRO A 163 8.60 3.80 -24.93
CA PRO A 163 9.67 4.68 -25.43
C PRO A 163 11.07 4.02 -25.43
N TRP A 164 11.17 2.76 -24.98
CA TRP A 164 12.42 2.09 -24.62
C TRP A 164 12.63 0.75 -25.35
N ALA A 165 11.95 0.55 -26.47
CA ALA A 165 12.20 -0.59 -27.35
C ALA A 165 13.39 -0.31 -28.29
N GLU A 166 14.59 -0.17 -27.76
CA GLU A 166 15.88 -0.38 -28.46
C GLU A 166 16.93 -0.92 -27.48
#